data_AF-A0AAN7FHY1-F1
#
_entry.id   AF-A0AAN7FHY1-F1
#
_cell.length_a   1.000
_cell.length_b   1.000
_cell.length_c   1.000
_cell.angle_alpha   90.00
_cell.angle_beta   90.00
_cell.angle_gamma   90.00
#
_symmetry.space_group_name_H-M   'P 1'
#
loop_
_entity.id
_entity.type
_entity.pdbx_description
1 polymer ?
#
loop_
_entity_poly.entity_id
_entity_poly.type
_entity_poly.pdbx_seq_one_letter_code
_entity_poly.pdbx_strand_id
1 'polypeptide(L)'
;MLQGPVVAQHLDRNLVFDYFALSPFYDWTCNNEQLRMRSIHPLDRSHLSKMTGTEYMLYEVMEPHLFVIRKQKRDGPEKVTPMLTYYILDGSIYQAPQLCNVFAARISRSLYHISKSFTIAASKLEKIGYVDADESVALESKVAKETIDF
;
A
#
# COMPACT_ATOMS: atom_id res chain seq x y z
N MET A 1 -20.46 -0.39 -2.39
CA MET A 1 -21.43 0.59 -1.86
C MET A 1 -20.77 1.27 -0.68
N LEU A 2 -20.57 2.57 -0.78
CA LEU A 2 -19.90 3.41 0.21
C LEU A 2 -20.88 3.69 1.35
N GLN A 3 -20.56 3.25 2.56
CA GLN A 3 -21.37 3.55 3.74
C GLN A 3 -21.12 5.00 4.12
N GLY A 4 -22.19 5.82 4.10
CA GLY A 4 -22.17 7.26 4.34
C GLY A 4 -21.74 7.64 5.77
N PRO A 5 -21.58 8.95 6.04
CA PRO A 5 -20.93 9.44 7.24
C PRO A 5 -21.84 9.23 8.44
N VAL A 6 -21.58 8.16 9.20
CA VAL A 6 -22.14 8.01 10.54
C VAL A 6 -21.40 9.03 11.41
N VAL A 7 -22.03 10.19 11.57
CA VAL A 7 -21.90 11.14 12.68
C VAL A 7 -20.64 10.91 13.52
N ALA A 8 -19.51 11.49 13.10
CA ALA A 8 -18.34 11.65 13.95
C ALA A 8 -18.64 12.74 15.01
N GLN A 9 -19.61 12.49 15.89
CA GLN A 9 -19.67 13.19 17.16
C GLN A 9 -18.42 12.75 17.94
N HIS A 10 -17.49 13.71 18.10
CA HIS A 10 -16.22 13.63 18.85
C HIS A 10 -15.80 12.21 19.25
N LEU A 11 -15.17 11.50 18.32
CA LEU A 11 -14.51 10.25 18.65
C LEU A 11 -13.41 10.56 19.68
N ASP A 12 -13.48 9.91 20.84
CA ASP A 12 -12.50 10.03 21.93
C ASP A 12 -11.82 8.69 22.21
N ARG A 13 -10.78 8.70 23.06
CA ARG A 13 -10.05 7.49 23.47
C ARG A 13 -10.93 6.40 24.06
N ASN A 14 -12.05 6.74 24.70
CA ASN A 14 -12.88 5.77 25.40
C ASN A 14 -13.82 5.04 24.42
N LEU A 15 -14.31 5.75 23.41
CA LEU A 15 -15.27 5.22 22.43
C LEU A 15 -14.59 4.64 21.18
N VAL A 16 -13.35 5.04 20.88
CA VAL A 16 -12.69 4.65 19.63
C VAL A 16 -12.54 3.14 19.44
N PHE A 17 -12.32 2.40 20.53
CA PHE A 17 -12.19 0.95 20.42
C PHE A 17 -13.52 0.28 20.08
N ASP A 18 -14.61 0.75 20.68
CA ASP A 18 -15.95 0.25 20.39
C ASP A 18 -16.38 0.63 18.98
N TYR A 19 -16.05 1.84 18.54
CA TYR A 19 -16.23 2.25 17.14
C TYR A 19 -15.45 1.34 16.18
N PHE A 20 -14.18 1.03 16.48
CA PHE A 20 -13.37 0.13 15.67
C PHE A 20 -13.95 -1.30 15.63
N ALA A 21 -14.55 -1.77 16.72
CA ALA A 21 -15.17 -3.10 16.80
C ALA A 21 -16.37 -3.28 15.85
N LEU A 22 -17.01 -2.18 15.43
CA LEU A 22 -18.08 -2.19 14.41
C LEU A 22 -17.54 -2.34 12.97
N SER A 23 -16.24 -2.19 12.78
CA SER A 23 -15.62 -2.24 11.45
C SER A 23 -15.43 -3.68 10.95
N PRO A 24 -15.37 -3.91 9.63
CA PRO A 24 -15.07 -5.24 9.06
C PRO A 24 -13.64 -5.71 9.37
N PHE A 25 -12.80 -4.84 9.95
CA PHE A 25 -11.44 -5.19 10.36
C PHE A 25 -11.38 -5.86 11.72
N TYR A 26 -12.45 -5.78 12.52
CA TYR A 26 -12.51 -6.40 13.83
C TYR A 26 -12.71 -7.92 13.73
N ASP A 27 -12.01 -8.65 14.60
CA ASP A 27 -12.06 -10.10 14.64
C ASP A 27 -12.77 -10.54 15.92
N TRP A 28 -13.96 -11.11 15.78
CA TRP A 28 -14.82 -11.52 16.90
C TRP A 28 -14.26 -12.69 17.70
N THR A 29 -13.21 -13.36 17.21
CA THR A 29 -12.52 -14.44 17.94
C THR A 29 -11.36 -13.93 18.81
N CYS A 30 -11.06 -12.62 18.77
CA CYS A 30 -9.94 -12.03 19.48
C CYS A 30 -10.10 -12.04 21.01
N ASN A 31 -8.98 -11.89 21.71
CA ASN A 31 -8.95 -11.84 23.17
C ASN A 31 -9.77 -10.68 23.74
N ASN A 32 -9.81 -9.53 23.05
CA ASN A 32 -10.59 -8.37 23.48
C ASN A 32 -12.09 -8.70 23.56
N GLU A 33 -12.60 -9.48 22.61
CA GLU A 33 -14.01 -9.88 22.59
C GLU A 33 -14.30 -10.90 23.70
N GLN A 34 -13.37 -11.82 23.98
CA GLN A 34 -13.49 -12.72 25.12
C GLN A 34 -13.51 -11.97 26.47
N LEU A 35 -12.76 -10.87 26.60
CA LEU A 35 -12.84 -9.99 27.78
C LEU A 35 -14.19 -9.27 27.84
N ARG A 36 -14.65 -8.72 26.71
CA ARG A 36 -15.96 -8.05 26.59
C ARG A 36 -17.09 -8.98 27.03
N MET A 37 -17.11 -10.23 26.57
CA MET A 37 -18.09 -11.25 26.96
C MET A 37 -18.10 -11.56 28.46
N ARG A 38 -16.96 -11.35 29.15
CA ARG A 38 -16.82 -11.51 30.60
C ARG A 38 -17.08 -10.22 31.39
N SER A 39 -17.60 -9.18 30.73
CA SER A 39 -17.78 -7.85 31.31
C SER A 39 -16.48 -7.24 31.85
N ILE A 40 -15.34 -7.59 31.24
CA ILE A 40 -14.02 -7.01 31.53
C ILE A 40 -13.71 -6.00 30.41
N HIS A 41 -13.07 -4.88 30.76
CA HIS A 41 -12.71 -3.86 29.78
C HIS A 41 -11.83 -4.48 28.67
N PRO A 42 -12.19 -4.34 27.37
CA PRO A 42 -11.56 -5.10 26.29
C PRO A 42 -10.09 -4.75 26.06
N LEU A 43 -9.64 -3.58 26.53
CA LEU A 43 -8.23 -3.14 26.47
C LEU A 43 -7.46 -3.33 27.79
N ASP A 44 -8.01 -4.06 28.76
CA ASP A 44 -7.34 -4.29 30.05
C ASP A 44 -6.10 -5.17 29.89
N ARG A 45 -4.92 -4.53 30.00
CA ARG A 45 -3.61 -5.19 29.86
C ARG A 45 -3.33 -6.23 30.94
N SER A 46 -3.91 -6.10 32.14
CA SER A 46 -3.70 -7.04 33.24
C SER A 46 -4.29 -8.41 32.94
N HIS A 47 -5.36 -8.44 32.13
CA HIS A 47 -5.98 -9.66 31.62
C HIS A 47 -5.38 -10.10 30.29
N LEU A 48 -5.21 -9.20 29.33
CA LEU A 48 -4.65 -9.53 28.01
C LEU A 48 -3.25 -10.16 28.11
N SER A 49 -2.39 -9.70 29.02
CA SER A 49 -1.05 -10.26 29.21
C SER A 49 -1.04 -11.74 29.63
N LYS A 50 -2.14 -12.25 30.19
CA LYS A 50 -2.30 -13.65 30.62
C LYS A 50 -2.94 -14.54 29.55
N MET A 51 -3.34 -13.96 28.42
CA MET A 51 -3.97 -14.68 27.31
C MET A 51 -2.95 -14.96 26.19
N THR A 52 -3.32 -15.85 25.28
CA THR A 52 -2.59 -16.09 24.03
C THR A 52 -3.57 -16.02 22.88
N GLY A 53 -3.08 -15.66 21.69
CA GLY A 53 -3.91 -15.47 20.51
C GLY A 53 -3.92 -14.03 20.00
N THR A 54 -4.89 -13.72 19.16
CA THR A 54 -5.01 -12.41 18.51
C THR A 54 -5.65 -11.40 19.45
N GLU A 55 -5.08 -10.20 19.51
CA GLU A 55 -5.62 -9.08 20.25
C GLU A 55 -5.38 -7.76 19.51
N TYR A 56 -6.16 -6.76 19.88
CA TYR A 56 -6.06 -5.39 19.43
C TYR A 56 -5.63 -4.50 20.60
N MET A 57 -4.86 -3.47 20.30
CA MET A 57 -4.52 -2.44 21.26
C MET A 57 -4.66 -1.05 20.64
N LEU A 58 -5.07 -0.09 21.47
CA LEU A 58 -4.94 1.31 21.15
C LEU A 58 -3.47 1.72 21.31
N TYR A 59 -2.81 1.99 20.20
CA TYR A 59 -1.37 2.22 20.09
C TYR A 59 -1.03 3.71 20.19
N GLU A 60 -1.66 4.53 19.36
CA GLU A 60 -1.52 5.99 19.40
C GLU A 60 -2.89 6.67 19.44
N VAL A 61 -2.92 7.82 20.09
CA VAL A 61 -4.11 8.64 20.30
C VAL A 61 -3.72 10.10 20.11
N MET A 62 -4.28 10.72 19.08
CA MET A 62 -4.16 12.15 18.76
C MET A 62 -5.57 12.70 18.53
N GLU A 63 -6.27 12.93 19.64
CA GLU A 63 -7.65 13.40 19.62
C GLU A 63 -7.79 14.80 18.97
N PRO A 64 -8.88 15.06 18.25
CA PRO A 64 -9.94 14.12 17.84
C PRO A 64 -9.64 13.39 16.51
N HIS A 65 -8.51 13.69 15.87
CA HIS A 65 -8.32 13.44 14.44
C HIS A 65 -7.75 12.07 14.10
N LEU A 66 -6.88 11.52 14.94
CA LEU A 66 -6.15 10.30 14.64
C LEU A 66 -6.10 9.34 15.82
N PHE A 67 -6.46 8.10 15.56
CA PHE A 67 -6.22 6.98 16.45
C PHE A 67 -5.57 5.83 15.69
N VAL A 68 -4.67 5.12 16.34
CA VAL A 68 -3.98 3.97 15.76
C VAL A 68 -4.32 2.72 16.55
N ILE A 69 -4.99 1.77 15.91
CA ILE A 69 -5.24 0.43 16.45
C ILE A 69 -4.22 -0.53 15.86
N ARG A 70 -3.60 -1.34 16.72
CA ARG A 70 -2.68 -2.40 16.30
C ARG A 70 -3.28 -3.76 16.58
N LYS A 71 -3.39 -4.60 15.54
CA LYS A 71 -3.63 -6.04 15.66
C LYS A 71 -2.30 -6.73 15.91
N GLN A 72 -2.24 -7.56 16.92
CA GLN A 72 -1.05 -8.29 17.31
C GLN A 72 -1.41 -9.71 17.76
N LYS A 73 -0.46 -10.63 17.60
CA LYS A 73 -0.55 -11.98 18.14
C LYS A 73 0.28 -12.07 19.40
N ARG A 74 -0.35 -12.49 20.50
CA ARG A 74 0.30 -12.74 21.77
C ARG A 74 0.60 -14.22 21.91
N ASP A 75 1.87 -14.55 22.12
CA ASP A 75 2.32 -15.92 22.44
C ASP A 75 2.72 -16.06 23.92
N GLY A 76 2.75 -14.95 24.66
CA GLY A 76 2.99 -14.91 26.11
C GLY A 76 2.92 -13.49 26.69
N PRO A 77 3.20 -13.30 27.99
CA PRO A 77 3.07 -11.99 28.65
C PRO A 77 3.93 -10.89 28.02
N GLU A 78 5.15 -11.22 27.63
CA GLU A 78 6.10 -10.29 27.00
C GLU A 78 6.33 -10.58 25.52
N LYS A 79 5.78 -11.68 25.00
CA LYS A 79 5.96 -12.10 23.61
C LYS A 79 4.75 -11.73 22.76
N VAL A 80 4.89 -10.64 22.02
CA VAL A 80 3.85 -10.09 21.15
C VAL A 80 4.43 -9.80 19.77
N THR A 81 3.76 -10.31 18.73
CA THR A 81 4.12 -10.10 17.32
C THR A 81 3.12 -9.14 16.68
N PRO A 82 3.52 -7.92 16.28
CA PRO A 82 2.68 -7.01 15.51
C PRO A 82 2.27 -7.64 14.17
N MET A 83 1.00 -7.47 13.77
CA MET A 83 0.48 -8.04 12.52
C MET A 83 0.00 -6.95 11.56
N LEU A 84 -1.01 -6.18 11.97
CA LEU A 84 -1.66 -5.15 11.16
C LEU A 84 -1.82 -3.88 11.98
N THR A 85 -1.79 -2.74 11.30
CA THR A 85 -2.05 -1.42 11.88
C THR A 85 -3.23 -0.80 11.16
N TYR A 86 -4.11 -0.15 11.92
CA TYR A 86 -5.28 0.54 11.40
C TYR A 86 -5.26 1.98 11.89
N TYR A 87 -5.48 2.91 10.97
CA TYR A 87 -5.64 4.33 11.25
C TYR A 87 -7.12 4.67 11.25
N ILE A 88 -7.55 5.42 12.25
CA ILE A 88 -8.88 6.00 12.32
C ILE A 88 -8.67 7.50 12.19
N LEU A 89 -8.83 8.00 10.96
CA LEU A 89 -8.56 9.38 10.55
C LEU A 89 -9.89 10.08 10.31
N ASP A 90 -10.21 11.07 11.14
CA ASP A 90 -11.47 11.83 11.07
C ASP A 90 -12.71 10.91 10.94
N GLY A 91 -12.72 9.84 11.75
CA GLY A 91 -13.76 8.82 11.76
C GLY A 91 -13.65 7.75 10.66
N SER A 92 -12.79 7.93 9.66
CA SER A 92 -12.59 6.94 8.59
C SER A 92 -11.52 5.91 8.97
N ILE A 93 -11.82 4.61 8.81
CA ILE A 93 -10.93 3.51 9.20
C ILE A 93 -10.16 3.00 7.97
N TYR A 94 -8.83 3.04 8.05
CA TYR A 94 -7.91 2.58 7.01
C TYR A 94 -6.96 1.51 7.54
N GLN A 95 -6.76 0.43 6.79
CA GLN A 95 -5.70 -0.53 7.08
C GLN A 95 -4.37 -0.06 6.47
N ALA A 96 -3.32 -0.01 7.28
CA ALA A 96 -1.97 0.29 6.83
C ALA A 96 -1.47 -0.83 5.90
N PRO A 97 -0.89 -0.49 4.73
CA PRO A 97 -0.27 -1.50 3.87
C PRO A 97 0.98 -2.06 4.56
N GLN A 98 1.24 -3.36 4.34
CA GLN A 98 2.49 -3.98 4.78
C GLN A 98 3.67 -3.34 4.05
N LEU A 99 4.74 -3.05 4.77
CA LEU A 99 5.92 -2.37 4.22
C LEU A 99 6.51 -3.13 3.02
N CYS A 100 6.53 -4.47 3.07
CA CYS A 100 6.96 -5.32 1.97
C CYS A 100 6.11 -5.12 0.70
N ASN A 101 4.78 -4.99 0.83
CA ASN A 101 3.89 -4.76 -0.32
C ASN A 101 4.13 -3.38 -0.93
N VAL A 102 4.40 -2.37 -0.10
CA VAL A 102 4.75 -1.02 -0.58
C VAL A 102 6.06 -1.06 -1.37
N PHE A 103 7.08 -1.74 -0.85
CA PHE A 103 8.35 -1.90 -1.56
C PHE A 103 8.19 -2.67 -2.87
N ALA A 104 7.54 -3.82 -2.83
CA ALA A 104 7.31 -4.65 -4.02
C ALA A 104 6.58 -3.86 -5.12
N ALA A 105 5.53 -3.12 -4.77
CA ALA A 105 4.79 -2.29 -5.73
C ALA A 105 5.65 -1.18 -6.32
N ARG A 106 6.46 -0.49 -5.51
CA ARG A 106 7.35 0.59 -6.00
C ARG A 106 8.46 0.05 -6.90
N ILE A 107 9.13 -1.04 -6.50
CA ILE A 107 10.18 -1.68 -7.30
C ILE A 107 9.61 -2.19 -8.62
N SER A 108 8.46 -2.88 -8.58
CA SER A 108 7.78 -3.39 -9.77
C SER A 108 7.41 -2.27 -10.75
N ARG A 109 6.86 -1.16 -10.24
CA ARG A 109 6.54 0.02 -11.07
C ARG A 109 7.78 0.62 -11.72
N SER A 110 8.87 0.77 -10.98
CA SER A 110 10.14 1.28 -11.53
C SER A 110 10.67 0.37 -12.63
N LEU A 111 10.69 -0.95 -12.39
CA LEU A 111 11.16 -1.93 -13.38
C LEU A 111 10.28 -1.93 -14.64
N TYR A 112 8.96 -1.82 -14.49
CA TYR A 112 8.03 -1.67 -15.61
C TYR A 112 8.36 -0.47 -16.48
N HIS A 113 8.60 0.71 -15.87
CA HIS A 113 8.94 1.91 -16.63
C HIS A 113 10.31 1.81 -17.33
N ILE A 114 11.29 1.18 -16.70
CA ILE A 114 12.61 0.91 -17.30
C ILE A 114 12.46 -0.02 -18.51
N SER A 115 11.80 -1.16 -18.33
CA SER A 115 11.55 -2.14 -19.39
C SER A 115 10.79 -1.51 -20.56
N LYS A 116 9.70 -0.79 -20.28
CA LYS A 116 8.91 -0.09 -21.29
C LYS A 116 9.76 0.92 -22.09
N SER A 117 10.64 1.66 -21.41
CA SER A 117 11.52 2.63 -22.07
C SER A 117 12.50 1.95 -23.01
N PHE A 118 13.10 0.83 -22.61
CA PHE A 118 13.97 0.03 -23.49
C PHE A 118 13.23 -0.58 -24.67
N THR A 119 12.02 -1.11 -24.47
CA THR A 119 11.19 -1.62 -25.58
C THR A 119 10.86 -0.51 -26.58
N ILE A 120 10.52 0.68 -26.10
CA ILE A 120 10.27 1.84 -26.98
C ILE A 120 11.55 2.24 -27.72
N ALA A 121 12.68 2.33 -27.03
CA ALA A 121 13.96 2.68 -27.65
C ALA A 121 14.36 1.66 -28.74
N ALA A 122 14.27 0.36 -28.44
CA ALA A 122 14.56 -0.71 -29.40
C ALA A 122 13.64 -0.63 -30.65
N SER A 123 12.33 -0.46 -30.44
CA SER A 123 11.37 -0.35 -31.56
C SER A 123 11.60 0.87 -32.47
N LYS A 124 12.17 1.96 -31.93
CA LYS A 124 12.53 3.14 -32.71
C LYS A 124 13.84 2.95 -33.47
N LEU A 125 14.81 2.24 -32.88
CA LEU A 125 16.07 1.91 -33.55
C LEU A 125 15.85 1.00 -34.77
N GLU A 126 14.98 -0.01 -34.66
CA GLU A 126 14.62 -0.88 -35.79
C GLU A 126 14.01 -0.10 -36.96
N LYS A 127 13.30 1.00 -36.69
CA LYS A 127 12.72 1.86 -37.73
C LYS A 127 13.75 2.76 -38.43
N ILE A 128 14.84 3.14 -37.77
CA ILE A 128 15.87 4.01 -38.36
C ILE A 128 16.72 3.23 -39.36
N GLY A 129 17.05 1.97 -39.07
CA GLY A 129 17.86 1.12 -39.97
C GLY A 129 17.21 0.82 -41.33
N TYR A 130 15.92 1.08 -41.52
CA TYR A 130 15.24 0.93 -42.81
C TYR A 130 15.26 2.21 -43.66
N VAL A 131 15.45 3.38 -43.04
CA VAL A 131 15.43 4.67 -43.76
C VAL A 131 16.78 4.94 -44.44
N ASP A 132 17.89 4.49 -43.86
CA ASP A 132 19.23 4.65 -44.45
C ASP A 132 19.48 3.76 -45.69
N ALA A 133 18.67 2.69 -45.89
CA ALA A 133 18.79 1.82 -47.05
C ALA A 133 18.24 2.45 -48.34
N ASP A 134 17.20 3.28 -48.25
CA ASP A 134 16.57 3.92 -49.43
C ASP A 134 17.23 5.24 -49.84
N GLU A 135 17.87 6.00 -48.92
CA GLU A 135 18.58 7.23 -49.29
C GLU A 135 19.93 6.98 -49.99
N SER A 136 20.54 5.81 -49.78
CA SER A 136 21.81 5.46 -50.44
C SER A 136 21.67 5.20 -51.95
N VAL A 137 20.48 4.82 -52.43
CA VAL A 137 20.23 4.54 -53.86
C VAL A 137 20.05 5.83 -54.68
N ALA A 138 19.68 6.95 -54.06
CA ALA A 138 19.42 8.20 -54.77
C ALA A 138 20.69 9.01 -55.12
N LEU A 139 21.81 8.78 -54.41
CA LEU A 139 23.02 9.61 -54.53
C LEU A 139 24.02 9.15 -55.61
N GLU A 140 23.96 7.90 -56.08
CA GLU A 140 24.92 7.39 -57.08
C GLU A 140 24.59 7.74 -58.54
N SER A 141 23.44 8.35 -58.84
CA SER A 141 23.00 8.57 -60.24
C SER A 141 23.47 9.87 -60.90
N LYS A 142 24.30 10.71 -60.24
CA LYS A 142 24.58 12.08 -60.71
C LYS A 142 26.04 12.46 -60.99
N VAL A 143 26.96 11.52 -61.13
CA VAL A 143 28.35 11.81 -61.55
C VAL A 143 28.70 11.05 -62.81
N ALA A 144 28.16 11.47 -63.96
CA ALA A 144 28.70 11.08 -65.25
C ALA A 144 28.42 12.14 -66.33
N LYS A 145 29.53 12.62 -66.90
CA LYS A 145 29.69 13.39 -68.16
C LYS A 145 29.33 14.87 -68.13
N GLU A 146 30.36 15.69 -67.94
CA GLU A 146 30.67 16.69 -68.96
C GLU A 146 32.11 16.49 -69.43
N THR A 147 32.24 16.25 -70.73
CA THR A 147 33.47 16.19 -71.53
C THR A 147 33.39 17.36 -72.52
N ILE A 148 34.54 17.74 -73.10
CA ILE A 148 34.77 18.57 -74.32
C ILE A 148 35.13 20.04 -73.97
N ASP A 149 36.16 20.69 -74.54
CA ASP A 149 37.35 20.36 -75.35
C ASP A 149 38.27 21.59 -75.32
N PHE A 150 39.57 21.38 -75.63
CA PHE A 150 40.65 22.33 -75.99
C PHE A 150 40.63 23.79 -75.49
#